data_AF-A0A963M449-F1
#
_entry.id   AF-A0A963M449-F1
#
_cell.length_a   1.000
_cell.length_b   1.000
_cell.length_c   1.000
_cell.angle_alpha   90.00
_cell.angle_beta   90.00
_cell.angle_gamma   90.00
#
_symmetry.space_group_name_H-M   'P 1'
#
loop_
_entity.id
_entity.type
_entity.pdbx_description
1 polymer ?
#
loop_
_entity_poly.entity_id
_entity_poly.type
_entity_poly.pdbx_seq_one_letter_code
_entity_poly.pdbx_strand_id
1 'polypeptide(L)' 'MPDLIPNQPQPKYARARATCSHFQIARSTLWQWVKTRHGFPQPLKAGPKVTLFDLNAIEAYLKAQAGN' A
#
# COMPACT_ATOMS: atom_id res chain seq x y z
N MET A 1 -15.28 25.31 -20.87
CA MET A 1 -15.72 24.05 -20.24
C MET A 1 -15.70 23.00 -21.35
N PRO A 2 -14.87 21.96 -21.25
CA PRO A 2 -15.35 20.73 -20.60
C PRO A 2 -14.33 20.03 -19.69
N ASP A 3 -14.93 19.35 -18.72
CA ASP A 3 -14.49 18.24 -17.88
C ASP A 3 -13.41 18.41 -16.80
N LEU A 4 -13.94 18.71 -15.62
CA LEU A 4 -13.40 18.35 -14.32
C LEU A 4 -13.19 16.83 -14.28
N ILE A 5 -11.96 16.36 -14.53
CA ILE A 5 -11.57 15.06 -13.99
C ILE A 5 -11.31 15.33 -12.51
N PRO A 6 -12.18 14.91 -11.56
CA PRO A 6 -11.78 14.96 -10.17
C PRO A 6 -10.49 14.15 -10.08
N ASN A 7 -9.46 14.79 -9.52
CA ASN A 7 -8.24 14.15 -9.06
C ASN A 7 -8.64 12.93 -8.22
N GLN A 8 -8.86 11.79 -8.89
CA GLN A 8 -9.01 10.51 -8.24
C GLN A 8 -7.78 10.43 -7.33
N PRO A 9 -7.93 10.10 -6.04
CA PRO A 9 -6.77 9.73 -5.25
C PRO A 9 -6.23 8.47 -5.91
N GLN A 10 -5.37 8.68 -6.92
CA GLN A 10 -4.83 7.62 -7.74
C GLN A 10 -4.13 6.72 -6.74
N PRO A 11 -4.60 5.48 -6.53
CA PRO A 11 -3.98 4.58 -5.58
C PRO A 11 -2.49 4.56 -5.91
N LYS A 12 -1.67 5.12 -5.01
CA LYS A 12 -0.23 5.25 -5.23
C LYS A 12 0.35 3.85 -5.07
N TYR A 13 0.26 3.06 -6.13
CA TYR A 13 0.89 1.75 -6.22
C TYR A 13 2.40 1.94 -6.16
N ALA A 14 2.96 1.66 -5.00
CA ALA A 14 4.37 1.80 -4.72
C ALA A 14 5.00 0.40 -4.60
N ARG A 15 6.23 0.26 -5.07
CA ARG A 15 6.99 -0.98 -4.82
C ARG A 15 7.27 -1.12 -3.34
N ALA A 16 7.50 -2.35 -2.88
CA ALA A 16 7.93 -2.64 -1.51
C ALA A 16 9.01 -1.67 -0.97
N ARG A 17 10.01 -1.27 -1.78
CA ARG A 17 11.04 -0.29 -1.38
C ARG A 17 10.46 1.09 -1.05
N ALA A 18 9.58 1.61 -1.90
CA ALA A 18 8.96 2.92 -1.70
C ALA A 18 7.99 2.88 -0.51
N THR A 19 7.25 1.79 -0.33
CA THR A 19 6.44 1.54 0.87
C THR A 19 7.29 1.49 2.13
N CYS A 20 8.41 0.75 2.11
CA CYS A 20 9.36 0.70 3.22
C CYS A 20 9.92 2.08 3.56
N SER A 21 10.26 2.89 2.55
CA SER A 21 10.72 4.27 2.76
C SER A 21 9.62 5.18 3.34
N HIS A 22 8.38 5.04 2.87
CA HIS A 22 7.26 5.86 3.34
C HIS A 22 6.88 5.57 4.79
N PHE A 23 6.83 4.29 5.17
CA PHE A 23 6.48 3.87 6.52
C PHE A 23 7.70 3.71 7.43
N GLN A 24 8.92 3.92 6.89
CA GLN A 24 10.20 3.67 7.57
C GLN A 24 10.32 2.26 8.19
N ILE A 25 9.72 1.25 7.54
CA ILE A 25 9.76 -0.14 7.99
C ILE A 25 10.72 -0.99 7.16
N ALA A 26 11.16 -2.11 7.72
CA ALA A 26 11.91 -3.10 6.97
C ALA A 26 11.01 -3.87 5.99
N ARG A 27 11.60 -4.35 4.88
CA ARG A 27 10.91 -5.24 3.91
C ARG A 27 10.34 -6.48 4.59
N SER A 28 11.05 -7.02 5.58
CA SER A 28 10.63 -8.19 6.37
C SER A 28 9.32 -7.91 7.12
N THR A 29 9.21 -6.73 7.74
CA THR A 29 7.99 -6.27 8.43
C THR A 29 6.81 -6.14 7.47
N LEU A 30 7.04 -5.57 6.28
CA LEU A 30 6.01 -5.48 5.25
C LEU A 30 5.52 -6.88 4.82
N TRP A 31 6.44 -7.82 4.55
CA TRP A 31 6.08 -9.20 4.21
C TRP A 31 5.40 -9.96 5.36
N GLN A 32 5.80 -9.68 6.60
CA GLN A 32 5.16 -10.23 7.78
C GLN A 32 3.72 -9.72 7.88
N TRP A 33 3.46 -8.44 7.65
CA TRP A 33 2.10 -7.89 7.63
C TRP A 33 1.24 -8.55 6.56
N VAL A 34 1.75 -8.75 5.36
CA VAL A 34 1.03 -9.50 4.30
C VAL A 34 0.64 -10.91 4.74
N LYS A 35 1.48 -11.59 5.55
CA LYS A 35 1.22 -12.95 6.04
C LYS A 35 0.32 -13.01 7.27
N THR A 36 0.48 -12.06 8.19
CA THR A 36 -0.17 -12.09 9.51
C THR A 36 -1.45 -11.27 9.57
N ARG A 37 -1.61 -10.26 8.71
CA ARG A 37 -2.76 -9.35 8.74
C ARG A 37 -3.77 -9.71 7.65
N HIS A 38 -4.85 -10.35 8.06
CA HIS A 38 -6.03 -10.57 7.22
C HIS A 38 -6.66 -9.20 6.90
N GLY A 39 -6.74 -8.85 5.62
CA GLY A 39 -7.26 -7.56 5.15
C GLY A 39 -6.19 -6.53 4.77
N PHE A 40 -4.90 -6.87 4.86
CA PHE A 40 -3.85 -6.03 4.29
C PHE A 40 -4.02 -5.95 2.75
N PRO A 41 -3.85 -4.76 2.13
CA PRO A 41 -4.07 -4.60 0.69
C PRO A 41 -3.21 -5.58 -0.09
N GLN A 42 -3.87 -6.31 -0.98
CA GLN A 42 -3.25 -7.47 -1.60
C GLN A 42 -2.12 -7.01 -2.53
N PRO A 43 -0.91 -7.56 -2.35
CA PRO A 43 0.22 -7.21 -3.18
C PRO A 43 -0.05 -7.52 -4.65
N LEU A 44 -0.05 -6.51 -5.51
CA LEU A 44 -0.12 -6.72 -6.95
C LEU A 44 1.26 -7.16 -7.44
N LYS A 45 1.36 -8.40 -7.92
CA LYS A 45 2.59 -8.89 -8.55
C LYS A 45 2.73 -8.27 -9.94
N ALA A 46 3.52 -7.22 -10.05
CA ALA A 46 3.87 -6.59 -11.32
C ALA A 46 4.99 -7.34 -12.08
N GLY A 47 5.65 -8.30 -11.43
CA GLY A 47 6.65 -9.15 -12.07
C GLY A 47 7.26 -10.18 -11.10
N PRO A 48 8.25 -10.99 -11.56
CA PRO A 48 8.79 -12.13 -10.79
C PRO A 48 9.46 -11.73 -9.47
N LYS A 49 9.90 -10.48 -9.33
CA LYS A 49 10.48 -9.91 -8.09
C LYS A 49 9.87 -8.57 -7.67
N VAL A 50 8.84 -8.09 -8.39
CA VAL A 50 8.28 -6.75 -8.15
C VAL A 50 6.86 -6.89 -7.66
N THR A 51 6.67 -6.47 -6.41
CA THR A 51 5.39 -6.44 -5.74
C THR A 51 5.02 -4.99 -5.48
N LEU A 52 3.88 -4.58 -6.04
CA LEU A 52 3.28 -3.27 -5.86
C LEU A 52 2.27 -3.34 -4.71
N PHE A 53 2.32 -2.31 -3.89
CA PHE A 53 1.50 -2.12 -2.71
C PHE A 53 0.82 -0.78 -2.81
N ASP A 54 -0.46 -0.76 -2.50
CA ASP A 54 -1.26 0.45 -2.52
C ASP A 54 -1.03 1.25 -1.24
N LEU A 55 -0.26 2.35 -1.31
CA LEU A 55 0.09 3.12 -0.12
C LEU A 55 -1.14 3.66 0.61
N ASN A 56 -2.12 4.14 -0.17
CA ASN A 56 -3.32 4.74 0.39
C ASN A 56 -4.16 3.70 1.15
N ALA A 57 -4.30 2.50 0.58
CA ALA A 57 -4.99 1.40 1.26
C ALA A 57 -4.23 0.93 2.51
N ILE A 58 -2.89 0.92 2.50
CA ILE A 58 -2.08 0.58 3.68
C ILE A 58 -2.29 1.62 4.79
N GLU A 59 -2.25 2.92 4.44
CA GLU A 59 -2.49 4.00 5.40
C GLU A 59 -3.91 3.93 5.97
N ALA A 60 -4.92 3.74 5.13
CA ALA A 60 -6.32 3.58 5.56
C ALA A 60 -6.49 2.37 6.49
N TYR A 61 -5.86 1.24 6.15
CA TYR A 61 -5.87 0.04 6.97
C TYR A 61 -5.16 0.26 8.32
N LEU A 62 -3.97 0.85 8.31
CA LEU A 62 -3.22 1.18 9.54
C LEU A 62 -4.01 2.14 10.43
N LYS A 63 -4.65 3.16 9.84
CA LYS A 63 -5.51 4.11 10.56
C LYS A 63 -6.74 3.43 11.17
N ALA A 64 -7.39 2.53 10.43
CA ALA A 64 -8.51 1.74 10.94
C ALA A 64 -8.08 0.81 12.08
N GLN A 65 -6.85 0.28 12.03
CA GLN A 65 -6.33 -0.65 13.04
C GLN A 65 -5.74 0.04 14.28
N ALA A 66 -5.24 1.28 14.15
CA ALA A 66 -4.72 2.09 15.26
C ALA A 66 -5.84 2.72 16.13
N GLY A 67 -7.11 2.61 15.70
CA GLY A 67 -8.27 3.09 16.44
C GLY A 67 -8.94 2.06 17.35
N ASN A 68 -8.31 0.92 17.61
CA ASN A 68 -8.79 -0.14 18.51
C ASN A 68 -7.69 -0.55 19.48
#